data_AF-A0A7V8ZAD0-F1
#
_entry.id   AF-A0A7V8ZAD0-F1
#
_cell.length_a   1.000
_cell.length_b   1.000
_cell.length_c   1.000
_cell.angle_alpha   90.00
_cell.angle_beta   90.00
_cell.angle_gamma   90.00
#
_symmetry.space_group_name_H-M   'P 1'
#
loop_
_entity.id
_entity.type
_entity.pdbx_description
1 polymer ?
#
loop_
_entity_poly.entity_id
_entity_poly.type
_entity_poly.pdbx_seq_one_letter_code
_entity_poly.pdbx_strand_id
1 'polypeptide(L)'
;MPEALRVKLERLLTTPFVSNAASARGVKPLKPDTEGIGRFLRVVFWNIEQGLEYESIERAFADPEKFSHLLDDSKLPRGSHRRELVLEQAALLKEADVVVLNEVDWGMQRSDYHHVARDLAAALGMNYAYGVEFVEVDPGTVGNQTKPVNHAQNVSAGKVDPARYKGLHGSAILSRFPLENVRMIPFQHQSYDWYADERREMPGLERVKRKIGQMVFKKNTIRQVRRGGRMMLLADITDPEIPSGRMTIVTTHLEARAEPRDRVKQLEEVLIQIKDINNPVALAGDLNTSGRDAIPTSLRREIKKQFSSVPLFASNPESKFFSTLKNFRFSDGGAFDFRGESARSINGNIGTLADSNQRERRGFVSTSGVERSFGFIGQFKLDWIFIKPPVSNEASVAEHSYRFSPHFGRTLKALNYSIEGRISDHNPVTVDLPFTEPRLH
;
A
#
# COMPACT_ATOMS: atom_id res chain seq x y z
N MET A 1 -18.83 -21.14 15.57
CA MET A 1 -18.82 -19.83 16.26
C MET A 1 -20.26 -19.53 16.66
N PRO A 2 -20.56 -19.06 17.88
CA PRO A 2 -21.92 -18.69 18.27
C PRO A 2 -22.51 -17.62 17.34
N GLU A 3 -23.80 -17.69 17.05
CA GLU A 3 -24.47 -16.83 16.07
C GLU A 3 -24.33 -15.33 16.38
N ALA A 4 -24.53 -14.94 17.63
CA ALA A 4 -24.36 -13.56 18.06
C ALA A 4 -22.94 -13.02 17.83
N LEU A 5 -21.91 -13.87 17.93
CA LEU A 5 -20.53 -13.50 17.64
C LEU A 5 -20.27 -13.42 16.13
N ARG A 6 -20.92 -14.30 15.35
CA ARG A 6 -20.88 -14.27 13.87
C ARG A 6 -21.43 -12.96 13.33
N VAL A 7 -22.62 -12.54 13.79
CA VAL A 7 -23.25 -11.28 13.39
C VAL A 7 -22.38 -10.07 13.75
N LYS A 8 -21.75 -10.07 14.93
CA LYS A 8 -20.82 -9.00 15.33
C LYS A 8 -19.58 -8.95 14.43
N LEU A 9 -18.98 -10.11 14.14
CA LEU A 9 -17.82 -10.18 13.26
C LEU A 9 -18.18 -9.74 11.83
N GLU A 10 -19.31 -10.20 11.30
CA GLU A 10 -19.79 -9.81 9.98
C GLU A 10 -20.02 -8.31 9.87
N ARG A 11 -20.70 -7.71 10.86
CA ARG A 11 -20.88 -6.25 10.93
C ARG A 11 -19.54 -5.51 10.95
N LEU A 12 -18.58 -5.98 11.75
CA LEU A 12 -17.25 -5.38 11.87
C LEU A 12 -16.46 -5.46 10.55
N LEU A 13 -16.59 -6.55 9.80
CA LEU A 13 -15.90 -6.78 8.53
C LEU A 13 -16.62 -6.17 7.31
N THR A 14 -17.82 -5.60 7.49
CA THR A 14 -18.61 -4.99 6.39
C THR A 14 -18.97 -3.53 6.64
N THR A 15 -18.74 -2.99 7.83
CA THR A 15 -19.03 -1.59 8.18
C THR A 15 -17.73 -0.79 8.38
N PRO A 16 -17.43 0.19 7.51
CA PRO A 16 -16.26 1.04 7.71
C PRO A 16 -16.45 2.00 8.88
N PHE A 17 -15.36 2.37 9.54
CA PHE A 17 -15.33 3.47 10.52
C PHE A 17 -14.96 4.76 9.79
N VAL A 18 -15.78 5.81 9.94
CA VAL A 18 -15.62 7.06 9.19
C VAL A 18 -15.66 8.26 10.13
N SER A 19 -14.77 9.23 9.90
CA SER A 19 -14.78 10.51 10.59
C SER A 19 -14.44 11.64 9.64
N ASN A 20 -15.39 12.58 9.47
CA ASN A 20 -15.19 13.85 8.76
C ASN A 20 -14.87 15.02 9.71
N ALA A 21 -14.27 14.73 10.87
CA ALA A 21 -14.02 15.72 11.91
C ALA A 21 -13.05 16.83 11.47
N ALA A 22 -12.10 16.56 10.58
CA ALA A 22 -11.18 17.59 10.09
C ALA A 22 -11.91 18.61 9.20
N SER A 23 -12.78 18.14 8.30
CA SER A 23 -13.63 19.03 7.51
C SER A 23 -14.64 19.80 8.36
N ALA A 24 -15.20 19.17 9.41
CA ALA A 24 -16.06 19.86 10.37
C ALA A 24 -15.33 21.00 11.12
N ARG A 25 -14.01 20.90 11.30
CA ARG A 25 -13.15 21.97 11.83
C ARG A 25 -12.72 23.00 10.77
N GLY A 26 -13.15 22.85 9.52
CA GLY A 26 -12.85 23.77 8.43
C GLY A 26 -11.53 23.52 7.71
N VAL A 27 -10.86 22.38 7.93
CA VAL A 27 -9.64 22.04 7.18
C VAL A 27 -9.94 21.97 5.68
N LYS A 28 -9.01 22.51 4.88
CA LYS A 28 -9.07 22.53 3.42
C LYS A 28 -7.97 21.65 2.81
N PRO A 29 -8.21 21.09 1.61
CA PRO A 29 -7.16 20.45 0.83
C PRO A 29 -6.05 21.45 0.49
N LEU A 30 -4.81 20.97 0.41
CA LEU A 30 -3.64 21.77 0.09
C LEU A 30 -3.62 22.14 -1.38
N LYS A 31 -3.94 21.17 -2.26
CA LYS A 31 -3.94 21.33 -3.71
C LYS A 31 -2.64 22.01 -4.20
N PRO A 32 -1.48 21.35 -4.02
CA PRO A 32 -0.19 21.98 -4.32
C PRO A 32 -0.13 22.50 -5.76
N ASP A 33 0.74 23.49 -5.98
CA ASP A 33 0.88 24.18 -7.26
C ASP A 33 2.36 24.21 -7.65
N THR A 34 2.69 23.72 -8.84
CA THR A 34 4.06 23.72 -9.35
C THR A 34 4.09 24.21 -10.80
N GLU A 35 5.21 24.80 -11.18
CA GLU A 35 5.43 25.23 -12.56
C GLU A 35 5.30 24.04 -13.53
N GLY A 36 4.63 24.27 -14.67
CA GLY A 36 4.35 23.24 -15.67
C GLY A 36 3.11 22.39 -15.38
N ILE A 37 2.89 21.94 -14.15
CA ILE A 37 1.69 21.14 -13.78
C ILE A 37 0.49 22.04 -13.47
N GLY A 38 0.72 23.19 -12.83
CA GLY A 38 -0.32 23.99 -12.19
C GLY A 38 -0.79 23.36 -10.87
N ARG A 39 -2.02 23.67 -10.44
CA ARG A 39 -2.61 23.06 -9.25
C ARG A 39 -2.97 21.59 -9.48
N PHE A 40 -2.68 20.74 -8.50
CA PHE A 40 -2.97 19.31 -8.58
C PHE A 40 -3.43 18.73 -7.23
N LEU A 41 -4.02 17.53 -7.29
CA LEU A 41 -4.29 16.68 -6.13
C LEU A 41 -3.15 15.67 -6.00
N ARG A 42 -2.49 15.63 -4.83
CA ARG A 42 -1.48 14.60 -4.55
C ARG A 42 -2.08 13.39 -3.83
N VAL A 43 -1.93 12.22 -4.43
CA VAL A 43 -2.28 10.92 -3.83
C VAL A 43 -1.01 10.22 -3.37
N VAL A 44 -1.01 9.77 -2.13
CA VAL A 44 0.04 8.92 -1.55
C VAL A 44 -0.54 7.55 -1.24
N PHE A 45 0.24 6.51 -1.52
CA PHE A 45 0.00 5.15 -1.04
C PHE A 45 1.18 4.68 -0.16
N TRP A 46 0.89 4.03 0.96
CA TRP A 46 1.92 3.37 1.77
C TRP A 46 1.36 2.17 2.56
N ASN A 47 1.92 0.98 2.36
CA ASN A 47 1.81 -0.10 3.34
C ASN A 47 2.75 0.24 4.52
N ILE A 48 2.18 0.47 5.71
CA ILE A 48 2.93 1.01 6.86
C ILE A 48 3.37 -0.07 7.87
N GLU A 49 3.41 -1.34 7.46
CA GLU A 49 3.90 -2.46 8.26
C GLU A 49 3.32 -2.44 9.68
N GLN A 50 1.98 -2.47 9.81
CA GLN A 50 1.23 -2.47 11.08
C GLN A 50 1.35 -1.17 11.89
N GLY A 51 2.03 -0.15 11.38
CA GLY A 51 2.33 1.08 12.11
C GLY A 51 3.36 0.87 13.23
N LEU A 52 4.28 -0.08 13.06
CA LEU A 52 5.34 -0.38 14.04
C LEU A 52 6.18 0.87 14.37
N GLU A 53 6.56 1.63 13.34
CA GLU A 53 7.35 2.86 13.46
C GLU A 53 6.44 4.11 13.47
N TYR A 54 5.37 4.09 14.28
CA TYR A 54 4.32 5.12 14.26
C TYR A 54 4.87 6.55 14.33
N GLU A 55 5.81 6.84 15.23
CA GLU A 55 6.40 8.18 15.38
C GLU A 55 7.14 8.63 14.11
N SER A 56 7.89 7.72 13.48
CA SER A 56 8.61 7.98 12.23
C SER A 56 7.64 8.20 11.07
N ILE A 57 6.56 7.41 10.99
CA ILE A 57 5.49 7.55 10.00
C ILE A 57 4.79 8.91 10.17
N GLU A 58 4.37 9.25 11.40
CA GLU A 58 3.70 10.51 11.71
C GLU A 58 4.57 11.70 11.32
N ARG A 59 5.84 11.72 11.76
CA ARG A 59 6.76 12.82 11.45
C ARG A 59 7.05 12.94 9.96
N ALA A 60 7.19 11.82 9.24
CA ALA A 60 7.41 11.82 7.80
C ALA A 60 6.28 12.53 7.03
N PHE A 61 5.04 12.40 7.49
CA PHE A 61 3.90 13.10 6.90
C PHE A 61 3.66 14.49 7.48
N ALA A 62 3.85 14.70 8.78
CA ALA A 62 3.40 15.93 9.44
C ALA A 62 4.41 17.08 9.32
N ASP A 63 5.70 16.77 9.48
CA ASP A 63 6.71 17.79 9.78
C ASP A 63 8.13 17.33 9.38
N PRO A 64 8.59 17.69 8.17
CA PRO A 64 9.94 17.38 7.69
C PRO A 64 11.07 17.87 8.61
N GLU A 65 10.86 18.99 9.31
CA GLU A 65 11.87 19.51 10.26
C GLU A 65 11.97 18.59 11.47
N LYS A 66 10.84 18.19 12.07
CA LYS A 66 10.85 17.19 13.16
C LYS A 66 11.31 15.82 12.69
N PHE A 67 11.01 15.44 11.46
CA PHE A 67 11.53 14.21 10.87
C PHE A 67 13.06 14.25 10.74
N SER A 68 13.63 15.41 10.41
CA SER A 68 15.09 15.60 10.32
C SER A 68 15.84 15.28 11.62
N HIS A 69 15.17 15.39 12.77
CA HIS A 69 15.73 15.05 14.08
C HIS A 69 15.86 13.53 14.31
N LEU A 70 15.19 12.71 13.51
CA LEU A 70 15.34 11.24 13.53
C LEU A 70 16.56 10.77 12.72
N LEU A 71 17.15 11.66 11.92
CA LEU A 71 18.23 11.29 11.01
C LEU A 71 19.57 11.23 11.76
N ASP A 72 20.32 10.16 11.51
CA ASP A 72 21.67 9.99 12.02
C ASP A 72 22.65 10.90 11.28
N ASP A 73 23.07 12.00 11.91
CA ASP A 73 23.99 12.99 11.33
C ASP A 73 25.36 12.39 10.93
N SER A 74 25.75 11.21 11.45
CA SER A 74 26.97 10.52 11.02
C SER A 74 26.82 9.78 9.68
N LYS A 75 25.60 9.31 9.35
CA LYS A 75 25.28 8.60 8.10
C LYS A 75 24.68 9.52 7.04
N LEU A 76 23.94 10.54 7.47
CA LEU A 76 23.30 11.56 6.65
C LEU A 76 23.71 12.96 7.15
N PRO A 77 24.98 13.38 6.91
CA PRO A 77 25.46 14.69 7.32
C PRO A 77 24.58 15.83 6.82
N ARG A 78 24.49 16.89 7.61
CA ARG A 78 23.77 18.12 7.24
C ARG A 78 24.37 18.72 5.97
N GLY A 79 23.50 19.12 5.02
CA GLY A 79 23.91 19.62 3.70
C GLY A 79 24.39 18.53 2.72
N SER A 80 24.30 17.25 3.07
CA SER A 80 24.59 16.19 2.09
C SER A 80 23.39 15.99 1.15
N HIS A 81 23.68 15.74 -0.13
CA HIS A 81 22.65 15.47 -1.14
C HIS A 81 21.68 14.35 -0.76
N ARG A 82 22.17 13.32 -0.05
CA ARG A 82 21.31 12.22 0.44
C ARG A 82 20.33 12.70 1.51
N ARG A 83 20.77 13.56 2.44
CA ARG A 83 19.89 14.15 3.45
C ARG A 83 18.85 15.07 2.81
N GLU A 84 19.27 15.89 1.85
CA GLU A 84 18.36 16.77 1.09
C GLU A 84 17.28 15.96 0.39
N LEU A 85 17.64 14.86 -0.29
CA LEU A 85 16.66 13.97 -0.93
C LEU A 85 15.67 13.37 0.08
N VAL A 86 16.13 12.98 1.28
CA VAL A 86 15.24 12.48 2.34
C VAL A 86 14.22 13.55 2.75
N LEU A 87 14.68 14.78 2.95
CA LEU A 87 13.81 15.89 3.37
C LEU A 87 12.88 16.34 2.24
N GLU A 88 13.31 16.30 0.98
CA GLU A 88 12.44 16.50 -0.19
C GLU A 88 11.32 15.46 -0.20
N GLN A 89 11.65 14.19 0.02
CA GLN A 89 10.64 13.12 0.07
C GLN A 89 9.67 13.29 1.25
N ALA A 90 10.13 13.76 2.42
CA ALA A 90 9.25 14.09 3.54
C ALA A 90 8.34 15.28 3.19
N ALA A 91 8.85 16.30 2.51
CA ALA A 91 8.06 17.43 2.05
C ALA A 91 6.96 16.99 1.06
N LEU A 92 7.25 16.05 0.15
CA LEU A 92 6.24 15.48 -0.76
C LEU A 92 5.09 14.80 -0.01
N LEU A 93 5.42 14.04 1.05
CA LEU A 93 4.41 13.39 1.90
C LEU A 93 3.54 14.40 2.65
N LYS A 94 4.14 15.49 3.16
CA LYS A 94 3.42 16.57 3.84
C LYS A 94 2.37 17.24 2.96
N GLU A 95 2.66 17.34 1.67
CA GLU A 95 1.78 17.91 0.64
C GLU A 95 0.66 16.98 0.18
N ALA A 96 0.53 15.77 0.76
CA ALA A 96 -0.55 14.86 0.41
C ALA A 96 -1.93 15.47 0.71
N ASP A 97 -2.84 15.33 -0.26
CA ASP A 97 -4.26 15.63 -0.09
C ASP A 97 -5.06 14.37 0.26
N VAL A 98 -4.65 13.23 -0.29
CA VAL A 98 -5.21 11.90 -0.04
C VAL A 98 -4.07 10.95 0.30
N VAL A 99 -4.22 10.20 1.39
CA VAL A 99 -3.28 9.15 1.81
C VAL A 99 -4.03 7.83 1.91
N VAL A 100 -3.54 6.83 1.19
CA VAL A 100 -4.06 5.46 1.18
C VAL A 100 -3.09 4.55 1.90
N LEU A 101 -3.59 3.77 2.86
CA LEU A 101 -2.76 2.96 3.74
C LEU A 101 -3.21 1.49 3.75
N ASN A 102 -2.24 0.57 3.69
CA ASN A 102 -2.44 -0.84 4.03
C ASN A 102 -1.64 -1.19 5.30
N GLU A 103 -2.01 -2.33 5.89
CA GLU A 103 -1.48 -2.83 7.17
C GLU A 103 -1.56 -1.80 8.31
N VAL A 104 -2.78 -1.34 8.57
CA VAL A 104 -3.08 -0.34 9.59
C VAL A 104 -3.70 -1.02 10.80
N ASP A 105 -2.98 -1.01 11.92
CA ASP A 105 -3.46 -1.58 13.18
C ASP A 105 -4.37 -0.61 13.95
N TRP A 106 -5.23 -1.20 14.76
CA TRP A 106 -5.96 -0.50 15.81
C TRP A 106 -5.92 -1.33 17.10
N GLY A 107 -5.30 -0.75 18.13
CA GLY A 107 -5.30 -1.29 19.49
C GLY A 107 -4.47 -2.56 19.61
N MET A 108 -3.34 -2.64 18.90
CA MET A 108 -2.40 -3.76 18.94
C MET A 108 -1.17 -3.37 19.78
N GLN A 109 -0.65 -4.29 20.60
CA GLN A 109 0.51 -4.00 21.44
C GLN A 109 1.75 -3.56 20.64
N ARG A 110 1.95 -4.15 19.46
CA ARG A 110 3.08 -3.85 18.56
C ARG A 110 3.09 -2.43 18.01
N SER A 111 1.93 -1.77 17.99
CA SER A 111 1.77 -0.36 17.59
C SER A 111 1.44 0.51 18.80
N ASP A 112 1.91 0.14 19.99
CA ASP A 112 1.58 0.78 21.28
C ASP A 112 0.08 1.11 21.44
N TYR A 113 -0.76 0.19 20.98
CA TYR A 113 -2.21 0.29 21.03
C TYR A 113 -2.81 1.53 20.34
N HIS A 114 -2.06 2.17 19.44
CA HIS A 114 -2.56 3.27 18.62
C HIS A 114 -3.81 2.86 17.84
N HIS A 115 -4.70 3.82 17.62
CA HIS A 115 -5.62 3.73 16.49
C HIS A 115 -4.93 4.43 15.34
N VAL A 116 -4.05 3.71 14.63
CA VAL A 116 -3.08 4.32 13.70
C VAL A 116 -3.76 5.22 12.66
N ALA A 117 -4.86 4.77 12.04
CA ALA A 117 -5.62 5.59 11.09
C ALA A 117 -6.14 6.91 11.69
N ARG A 118 -6.76 6.86 12.88
CA ARG A 118 -7.34 8.02 13.56
C ARG A 118 -6.26 8.97 14.04
N ASP A 119 -5.21 8.44 14.66
CA ASP A 119 -4.16 9.22 15.29
C ASP A 119 -3.34 9.94 14.20
N LEU A 120 -3.01 9.23 13.11
CA LEU A 120 -2.36 9.84 11.94
C LEU A 120 -3.27 10.87 11.26
N ALA A 121 -4.56 10.58 11.07
CA ALA A 121 -5.49 11.55 10.51
C ALA A 121 -5.61 12.81 11.38
N ALA A 122 -5.61 12.68 12.71
CA ALA A 122 -5.60 13.81 13.61
C ALA A 122 -4.31 14.66 13.47
N ALA A 123 -3.15 14.00 13.42
CA ALA A 123 -1.85 14.68 13.26
C ALA A 123 -1.74 15.44 11.93
N LEU A 124 -2.30 14.89 10.84
CA LEU A 124 -2.25 15.50 9.51
C LEU A 124 -3.39 16.50 9.24
N GLY A 125 -4.35 16.61 10.16
CA GLY A 125 -5.57 17.39 9.94
C GLY A 125 -6.44 16.79 8.82
N MET A 126 -6.55 15.47 8.74
CA MET A 126 -7.34 14.76 7.74
C MET A 126 -8.57 14.08 8.35
N ASN A 127 -9.55 13.83 7.50
CA ASN A 127 -10.62 12.87 7.74
C ASN A 127 -10.08 11.45 7.54
N TYR A 128 -10.78 10.44 8.04
CA TYR A 128 -10.40 9.05 7.78
C TYR A 128 -11.60 8.13 7.56
N ALA A 129 -11.38 7.13 6.72
CA ALA A 129 -12.14 5.91 6.62
C ALA A 129 -11.22 4.74 6.95
N TYR A 130 -11.66 3.82 7.82
CA TYR A 130 -10.92 2.62 8.19
C TYR A 130 -11.79 1.38 7.97
N GLY A 131 -11.27 0.43 7.21
CA GLY A 131 -11.88 -0.88 6.97
C GLY A 131 -11.10 -1.99 7.65
N VAL A 132 -11.79 -2.86 8.39
CA VAL A 132 -11.18 -4.01 9.07
C VAL A 132 -11.05 -5.17 8.08
N GLU A 133 -9.82 -5.63 7.86
CA GLU A 133 -9.56 -6.89 7.14
C GLU A 133 -9.61 -8.08 8.10
N PHE A 134 -8.99 -7.92 9.27
CA PHE A 134 -8.76 -9.01 10.21
C PHE A 134 -8.98 -8.60 11.67
N VAL A 135 -9.54 -9.53 12.42
CA VAL A 135 -9.53 -9.57 13.89
C VAL A 135 -8.50 -10.62 14.31
N GLU A 136 -7.50 -10.21 15.08
CA GLU A 136 -6.48 -11.11 15.63
C GLU A 136 -7.03 -11.84 16.87
N VAL A 137 -6.95 -13.18 16.88
CA VAL A 137 -7.69 -14.03 17.84
C VAL A 137 -6.81 -14.54 18.99
N ASP A 138 -5.48 -14.39 18.93
CA ASP A 138 -4.58 -14.86 19.99
C ASP A 138 -3.36 -13.94 20.21
N PRO A 139 -3.41 -13.04 21.21
CA PRO A 139 -2.24 -12.27 21.62
C PRO A 139 -1.20 -13.10 22.41
N GLY A 140 -1.56 -14.26 22.94
CA GLY A 140 -0.72 -15.10 23.82
C GLY A 140 0.31 -15.95 23.07
N THR A 141 0.04 -16.35 21.82
CA THR A 141 1.05 -16.99 20.96
C THR A 141 2.11 -16.03 20.39
N VAL A 142 1.92 -14.73 20.55
CA VAL A 142 2.87 -13.67 20.14
C VAL A 142 4.11 -13.62 21.06
N GLY A 143 4.07 -14.30 22.21
CA GLY A 143 5.15 -14.28 23.21
C GLY A 143 5.82 -15.62 23.53
N ASN A 144 5.38 -16.75 22.97
CA ASN A 144 5.83 -18.07 23.43
C ASN A 144 6.32 -18.99 22.29
N GLN A 145 7.28 -18.50 21.50
CA GLN A 145 8.27 -19.36 20.85
C GLN A 145 9.68 -18.78 21.10
N THR A 146 10.52 -19.61 21.70
CA THR A 146 11.82 -19.30 22.28
C THR A 146 12.90 -18.87 21.25
N LYS A 147 13.46 -17.66 21.47
CA LYS A 147 14.78 -17.08 21.09
C LYS A 147 15.10 -16.76 19.60
N PRO A 148 16.07 -15.85 19.34
CA PRO A 148 16.23 -14.48 19.83
C PRO A 148 16.21 -13.48 18.66
N VAL A 149 15.79 -12.23 18.89
CA VAL A 149 15.96 -11.15 17.89
C VAL A 149 16.76 -10.03 18.54
N ASN A 150 18.00 -9.88 18.05
CA ASN A 150 18.80 -8.68 18.25
C ASN A 150 18.28 -7.62 17.29
N HIS A 151 17.29 -6.84 17.71
CA HIS A 151 17.15 -5.44 17.37
C HIS A 151 16.49 -4.76 18.56
N ALA A 152 17.09 -3.65 18.98
CA ALA A 152 16.82 -2.98 20.24
C ALA A 152 15.48 -2.25 20.22
N GLN A 153 14.38 -2.98 20.35
CA GLN A 153 13.19 -2.53 21.07
C GLN A 153 12.57 -3.74 21.77
N ASN A 154 12.73 -3.79 23.09
CA ASN A 154 12.10 -4.77 23.95
C ASN A 154 10.58 -4.52 24.00
N VAL A 155 9.84 -4.93 22.97
CA VAL A 155 8.42 -5.25 23.18
C VAL A 155 8.42 -6.59 23.89
N SER A 156 8.58 -6.51 25.22
CA SER A 156 8.41 -7.66 26.09
C SER A 156 7.14 -8.39 25.67
N ALA A 157 7.18 -9.72 25.64
CA ALA A 157 6.01 -10.60 25.65
C ALA A 157 5.21 -10.42 26.96
N GLY A 158 4.96 -9.18 27.34
CA GLY A 158 4.17 -8.77 28.47
C GLY A 158 2.71 -9.07 28.20
N LYS A 159 1.97 -9.28 29.28
CA LYS A 159 0.53 -9.47 29.27
C LYS A 159 -0.12 -8.30 28.51
N VAL A 160 -0.83 -8.60 27.43
CA VAL A 160 -1.61 -7.61 26.68
C VAL A 160 -2.58 -6.91 27.62
N ASP A 161 -2.65 -5.58 27.52
CA ASP A 161 -3.59 -4.76 28.28
C ASP A 161 -5.00 -4.93 27.67
N PRO A 162 -5.93 -5.62 28.36
CA PRO A 162 -7.26 -5.89 27.82
C PRO A 162 -8.11 -4.62 27.65
N ALA A 163 -7.81 -3.54 28.38
CA ALA A 163 -8.55 -2.29 28.28
C ALA A 163 -8.19 -1.51 27.00
N ARG A 164 -6.93 -1.60 26.57
CA ARG A 164 -6.42 -0.94 25.37
C ARG A 164 -6.54 -1.81 24.11
N TYR A 165 -6.49 -3.13 24.26
CA TYR A 165 -6.49 -4.05 23.12
C TYR A 165 -7.81 -4.02 22.34
N LYS A 166 -7.71 -3.90 21.01
CA LYS A 166 -8.85 -4.03 20.09
C LYS A 166 -8.70 -5.17 19.11
N GLY A 167 -7.48 -5.58 18.77
CA GLY A 167 -7.25 -6.75 17.92
C GLY A 167 -7.51 -6.52 16.44
N LEU A 168 -7.55 -5.27 15.95
CA LEU A 168 -8.01 -4.98 14.59
C LEU A 168 -6.84 -4.61 13.67
N HIS A 169 -6.92 -5.11 12.44
CA HIS A 169 -5.96 -4.85 11.37
C HIS A 169 -6.70 -4.66 10.05
N GLY A 170 -6.26 -3.72 9.22
CA GLY A 170 -6.90 -3.46 7.93
C GLY A 170 -6.26 -2.35 7.12
N SER A 171 -7.09 -1.60 6.40
CA SER A 171 -6.66 -0.55 5.47
C SER A 171 -7.42 0.75 5.71
N ALA A 172 -6.84 1.87 5.33
CA ALA A 172 -7.40 3.19 5.57
C ALA A 172 -7.28 4.14 4.36
N ILE A 173 -8.23 5.06 4.27
CA ILE A 173 -8.17 6.24 3.39
C ILE A 173 -8.22 7.46 4.29
N LEU A 174 -7.21 8.32 4.21
CA LEU A 174 -7.17 9.61 4.88
C LEU A 174 -7.29 10.70 3.81
N SER A 175 -8.03 11.76 4.10
CA SER A 175 -8.27 12.82 3.12
C SER A 175 -8.47 14.18 3.76
N ARG A 176 -7.95 15.24 3.11
CA ARG A 176 -8.29 16.63 3.46
C ARG A 176 -9.68 17.05 2.96
N PHE A 177 -10.26 16.28 2.05
CA PHE A 177 -11.64 16.43 1.60
C PHE A 177 -12.58 15.61 2.49
N PRO A 178 -13.86 16.02 2.67
CA PRO A 178 -14.87 15.15 3.27
C PRO A 178 -14.95 13.83 2.51
N LEU A 179 -15.01 12.73 3.25
CA LEU A 179 -15.20 11.38 2.72
C LEU A 179 -16.70 11.09 2.63
N GLU A 180 -17.17 10.80 1.42
CA GLU A 180 -18.55 10.44 1.11
C GLU A 180 -18.65 8.99 0.61
N ASN A 181 -19.86 8.42 0.60
CA ASN A 181 -20.16 7.10 0.02
C ASN A 181 -19.16 5.99 0.42
N VAL A 182 -18.70 6.01 1.67
CA VAL A 182 -17.67 5.08 2.15
C VAL A 182 -18.25 3.67 2.21
N ARG A 183 -17.59 2.72 1.56
CA ARG A 183 -18.01 1.33 1.48
C ARG A 183 -16.83 0.40 1.74
N MET A 184 -17.06 -0.65 2.54
CA MET A 184 -16.12 -1.75 2.73
C MET A 184 -16.75 -3.03 2.19
N ILE A 185 -16.06 -3.70 1.29
CA ILE A 185 -16.57 -4.88 0.58
C ILE A 185 -15.54 -6.01 0.72
N PRO A 186 -15.83 -7.04 1.54
CA PRO A 186 -15.00 -8.25 1.60
C PRO A 186 -15.00 -8.99 0.27
N PHE A 187 -13.85 -9.53 -0.12
CA PHE A 187 -13.79 -10.41 -1.30
C PHE A 187 -14.44 -11.76 -1.00
N GLN A 188 -15.15 -12.27 -2.00
CA GLN A 188 -15.68 -13.62 -1.99
C GLN A 188 -14.55 -14.64 -2.20
N HIS A 189 -13.58 -14.32 -3.06
CA HIS A 189 -12.41 -15.17 -3.29
C HIS A 189 -11.32 -14.93 -2.24
N GLN A 190 -11.33 -15.75 -1.19
CA GLN A 190 -10.28 -15.83 -0.16
C GLN A 190 -9.47 -17.11 -0.37
N SER A 191 -8.33 -17.03 -1.05
CA SER A 191 -7.51 -18.22 -1.37
C SER A 191 -6.75 -18.80 -0.18
N TYR A 192 -6.70 -18.09 0.96
CA TYR A 192 -6.03 -18.52 2.18
C TYR A 192 -6.90 -18.24 3.41
N ASP A 193 -7.15 -19.25 4.25
CA ASP A 193 -7.89 -19.09 5.50
C ASP A 193 -6.92 -18.78 6.65
N TRP A 194 -6.77 -17.49 6.93
CA TRP A 194 -5.91 -16.96 8.01
C TRP A 194 -6.29 -17.44 9.43
N TYR A 195 -7.43 -18.13 9.60
CA TYR A 195 -7.77 -18.80 10.84
C TYR A 195 -7.45 -20.29 10.77
N ALA A 196 -8.06 -21.02 9.84
CA ALA A 196 -7.98 -22.47 9.78
C ALA A 196 -6.59 -22.94 9.36
N ASP A 197 -6.02 -22.35 8.30
CA ASP A 197 -4.71 -22.75 7.78
C ASP A 197 -3.59 -22.33 8.72
N GLU A 198 -3.75 -21.19 9.39
CA GLU A 198 -2.83 -20.80 10.45
C GLU A 198 -2.92 -21.75 11.62
N ARG A 199 -4.12 -22.22 12.03
CA ARG A 199 -4.30 -23.14 13.18
C ARG A 199 -3.89 -24.59 12.93
N ARG A 200 -3.86 -25.06 11.67
CA ARG A 200 -3.45 -26.44 11.34
C ARG A 200 -2.02 -26.71 11.80
N GLU A 201 -1.80 -27.90 12.38
CA GLU A 201 -0.45 -28.41 12.60
C GLU A 201 0.19 -28.71 11.24
N MET A 202 1.20 -27.93 10.87
CA MET A 202 1.89 -28.15 9.60
C MET A 202 2.66 -29.47 9.64
N PRO A 203 2.50 -30.36 8.63
CA PRO A 203 3.36 -31.53 8.46
C PRO A 203 4.83 -31.13 8.49
N GLY A 204 5.70 -32.01 9.02
CA GLY A 204 7.10 -31.68 9.30
C GLY A 204 7.85 -31.03 8.13
N LEU A 205 7.61 -31.49 6.90
CA LEU A 205 8.26 -30.94 5.70
C LEU A 205 7.79 -29.52 5.34
N GLU A 206 6.51 -29.19 5.50
CA GLU A 206 6.00 -27.83 5.27
C GLU A 206 6.44 -26.87 6.38
N ARG A 207 6.48 -27.36 7.62
CA ARG A 207 7.04 -26.62 8.76
C ARG A 207 8.51 -26.28 8.53
N VAL A 208 9.29 -27.22 7.97
CA VAL A 208 10.68 -27.02 7.57
C VAL A 208 10.77 -26.01 6.42
N LYS A 209 9.98 -26.14 5.35
CA LYS A 209 9.96 -25.16 4.24
C LYS A 209 9.62 -23.74 4.71
N ARG A 210 8.63 -23.60 5.60
CA ARG A 210 8.24 -22.30 6.18
C ARG A 210 9.36 -21.71 7.03
N LYS A 211 9.97 -22.51 7.92
CA LYS A 211 11.13 -22.07 8.73
C LYS A 211 12.32 -21.67 7.85
N ILE A 212 12.60 -22.43 6.79
CA ILE A 212 13.64 -22.09 5.81
C ILE A 212 13.29 -20.77 5.13
N GLY A 213 12.03 -20.55 4.75
CA GLY A 213 11.57 -19.27 4.21
C GLY A 213 11.75 -18.09 5.13
N GLN A 214 11.27 -18.22 6.36
CA GLN A 214 11.38 -17.18 7.38
C GLN A 214 12.84 -16.84 7.68
N MET A 215 13.71 -17.85 7.77
CA MET A 215 15.16 -17.64 7.85
C MET A 215 15.66 -16.91 6.60
N VAL A 216 15.41 -17.46 5.41
CA VAL A 216 15.88 -16.94 4.11
C VAL A 216 15.42 -15.53 3.85
N PHE A 217 14.26 -15.09 4.35
CA PHE A 217 13.69 -13.77 4.14
C PHE A 217 13.77 -12.87 5.39
N LYS A 218 14.47 -13.29 6.45
CA LYS A 218 14.57 -12.61 7.77
C LYS A 218 13.26 -11.95 8.23
N LYS A 219 12.11 -12.48 7.79
CA LYS A 219 10.79 -11.98 8.14
C LYS A 219 10.37 -12.77 9.37
N ASN A 220 10.34 -12.11 10.52
CA ASN A 220 9.80 -12.66 11.76
C ASN A 220 8.28 -12.77 11.62
N THR A 221 7.80 -13.68 10.78
CA THR A 221 6.37 -13.95 10.68
C THR A 221 5.98 -14.81 11.87
N ILE A 222 5.72 -14.15 12.99
CA ILE A 222 4.95 -14.70 14.10
C ILE A 222 3.66 -15.26 13.48
N ARG A 223 3.25 -16.45 13.91
CA ARG A 223 1.98 -17.06 13.48
C ARG A 223 0.86 -16.09 13.85
N GLN A 224 0.12 -15.59 12.86
CA GLN A 224 -0.95 -14.62 13.06
C GLN A 224 -2.30 -15.31 12.84
N VAL A 225 -2.91 -15.82 13.91
CA VAL A 225 -4.24 -16.43 13.83
C VAL A 225 -5.29 -15.32 13.76
N ARG A 226 -5.91 -15.16 12.60
CA ARG A 226 -6.80 -14.03 12.29
C ARG A 226 -8.14 -14.51 11.75
N ARG A 227 -9.22 -13.80 12.08
CA ARG A 227 -10.55 -13.98 11.49
C ARG A 227 -10.87 -12.79 10.58
N GLY A 228 -11.38 -13.06 9.40
CA GLY A 228 -11.64 -12.05 8.38
C GLY A 228 -11.02 -12.46 7.05
N GLY A 229 -10.71 -11.49 6.21
CA GLY A 229 -10.20 -11.73 4.88
C GLY A 229 -9.85 -10.44 4.15
N ARG A 230 -9.31 -10.59 2.95
CA ARG A 230 -9.02 -9.47 2.06
C ARG A 230 -10.30 -8.77 1.63
N MET A 231 -10.23 -7.45 1.48
CA MET A 231 -11.37 -6.58 1.18
C MET A 231 -10.91 -5.40 0.34
N MET A 232 -11.88 -4.69 -0.23
CA MET A 232 -11.66 -3.35 -0.76
C MET A 232 -12.42 -2.31 0.07
N LEU A 233 -11.79 -1.16 0.27
CA LEU A 233 -12.37 0.03 0.88
C LEU A 233 -12.47 1.13 -0.18
N LEU A 234 -13.64 1.73 -0.31
CA LEU A 234 -13.91 2.82 -1.23
C LEU A 234 -14.38 4.04 -0.46
N ALA A 235 -14.02 5.22 -0.94
CA ALA A 235 -14.60 6.48 -0.51
C ALA A 235 -14.59 7.47 -1.68
N ASP A 236 -15.60 8.32 -1.75
CA ASP A 236 -15.61 9.44 -2.67
C ASP A 236 -15.11 10.70 -1.99
N ILE A 237 -14.47 11.56 -2.79
CA ILE A 237 -14.21 12.96 -2.45
C ILE A 237 -14.85 13.86 -3.50
N THR A 238 -15.23 15.06 -3.09
CA THR A 238 -15.85 16.06 -3.98
C THR A 238 -15.11 17.37 -3.92
N ASP A 239 -14.93 17.99 -5.08
CA ASP A 239 -14.35 19.32 -5.21
C ASP A 239 -14.69 19.90 -6.60
N PRO A 240 -15.01 21.19 -6.71
CA PRO A 240 -15.33 21.80 -8.00
C PRO A 240 -14.17 21.76 -9.03
N GLU A 241 -12.92 21.63 -8.59
CA GLU A 241 -11.77 21.53 -9.50
C GLU A 241 -11.57 20.11 -10.04
N ILE A 242 -12.09 19.09 -9.33
CA ILE A 242 -12.08 17.71 -9.81
C ILE A 242 -13.00 17.62 -11.04
N PRO A 243 -12.56 17.04 -12.16
CA PRO A 243 -13.44 16.81 -13.30
C PRO A 243 -14.63 15.95 -12.89
N SER A 244 -15.84 16.28 -13.34
CA SER A 244 -17.13 15.72 -12.85
C SER A 244 -17.54 16.12 -11.43
N GLY A 245 -16.72 16.87 -10.69
CA GLY A 245 -16.97 17.32 -9.32
C GLY A 245 -16.71 16.26 -8.24
N ARG A 246 -16.31 15.04 -8.63
CA ARG A 246 -16.13 13.88 -7.75
C ARG A 246 -14.96 13.02 -8.20
N MET A 247 -14.29 12.36 -7.26
CA MET A 247 -13.34 11.28 -7.53
C MET A 247 -13.59 10.15 -6.54
N THR A 248 -13.50 8.91 -7.00
CA THR A 248 -13.56 7.72 -6.12
C THR A 248 -12.15 7.22 -5.84
N ILE A 249 -11.84 7.02 -4.57
CA ILE A 249 -10.62 6.41 -4.08
C ILE A 249 -10.94 4.97 -3.68
N VAL A 250 -10.12 4.04 -4.14
CA VAL A 250 -10.26 2.61 -3.91
C VAL A 250 -8.95 2.08 -3.37
N THR A 251 -8.99 1.40 -2.24
CA THR A 251 -7.86 0.66 -1.71
C THR A 251 -8.17 -0.80 -1.51
N THR A 252 -7.16 -1.63 -1.74
CA THR A 252 -7.21 -3.07 -1.52
C THR A 252 -5.83 -3.58 -1.15
N HIS A 253 -5.79 -4.63 -0.34
CA HIS A 253 -4.58 -5.41 -0.08
C HIS A 253 -4.85 -6.83 -0.57
N LEU A 254 -4.24 -7.24 -1.69
CA LEU A 254 -4.47 -8.55 -2.28
C LEU A 254 -3.72 -9.65 -1.52
N GLU A 255 -4.17 -10.90 -1.68
CA GLU A 255 -3.63 -12.01 -0.89
C GLU A 255 -2.13 -12.27 -1.21
N ALA A 256 -1.33 -12.31 -0.15
CA ALA A 256 0.11 -12.53 -0.19
C ALA A 256 0.44 -14.03 -0.27
N ARG A 257 -0.42 -14.87 0.32
CA ARG A 257 -0.35 -16.33 0.30
C ARG A 257 -1.24 -16.92 -0.80
N ALA A 258 -1.03 -16.42 -2.01
CA ALA A 258 -1.81 -16.79 -3.18
C ALA A 258 -0.95 -16.92 -4.43
N GLU A 259 -1.41 -17.76 -5.35
CA GLU A 259 -0.87 -17.81 -6.71
C GLU A 259 -1.34 -16.58 -7.50
N PRO A 260 -0.57 -16.15 -8.54
CA PRO A 260 -0.97 -15.04 -9.40
C PRO A 260 -2.41 -15.13 -9.92
N ARG A 261 -2.88 -16.34 -10.26
CA ARG A 261 -4.25 -16.58 -10.74
C ARG A 261 -5.34 -16.27 -9.70
N ASP A 262 -5.04 -16.43 -8.41
CA ASP A 262 -5.99 -16.14 -7.34
C ASP A 262 -6.03 -14.64 -7.03
N ARG A 263 -4.89 -13.95 -7.14
CA ARG A 263 -4.87 -12.48 -7.15
C ARG A 263 -5.63 -11.89 -8.33
N VAL A 264 -5.60 -12.54 -9.50
CA VAL A 264 -6.41 -12.12 -10.67
C VAL A 264 -7.91 -12.18 -10.35
N LYS A 265 -8.39 -13.21 -9.64
CA LYS A 265 -9.81 -13.28 -9.24
C LYS A 265 -10.20 -12.16 -8.27
N GLN A 266 -9.35 -11.87 -7.29
CA GLN A 266 -9.58 -10.73 -6.38
C GLN A 266 -9.58 -9.39 -7.14
N LEU A 267 -8.66 -9.23 -8.10
CA LEU A 267 -8.66 -8.07 -8.99
C LEU A 267 -9.96 -8.00 -9.81
N GLU A 268 -10.45 -9.11 -10.36
CA GLU A 268 -11.71 -9.15 -11.11
C GLU A 268 -12.89 -8.71 -10.22
N GLU A 269 -12.93 -9.11 -8.95
CA GLU A 269 -13.94 -8.61 -7.99
C GLU A 269 -13.84 -7.09 -7.80
N VAL A 270 -12.63 -6.55 -7.61
CA VAL A 270 -12.40 -5.09 -7.55
C VAL A 270 -12.94 -4.40 -8.81
N LEU A 271 -12.59 -4.91 -9.99
CA LEU A 271 -12.98 -4.36 -11.28
C LEU A 271 -14.49 -4.39 -11.49
N ILE A 272 -15.18 -5.45 -11.05
CA ILE A 272 -16.65 -5.53 -11.08
C ILE A 272 -17.27 -4.42 -10.22
N GLN A 273 -16.76 -4.20 -9.00
CA GLN A 273 -17.32 -3.20 -8.07
C GLN A 273 -17.16 -1.75 -8.56
N ILE A 274 -16.13 -1.47 -9.35
CA ILE A 274 -15.84 -0.10 -9.84
C ILE A 274 -16.33 0.15 -11.27
N LYS A 275 -16.90 -0.86 -11.95
CA LYS A 275 -17.22 -0.80 -13.37
C LYS A 275 -18.13 0.36 -13.76
N ASP A 276 -19.16 0.62 -12.95
CA ASP A 276 -20.18 1.64 -13.23
C ASP A 276 -19.83 3.02 -12.65
N ILE A 277 -18.58 3.22 -12.19
CA ILE A 277 -18.13 4.53 -11.71
C ILE A 277 -17.75 5.39 -12.91
N ASN A 278 -18.48 6.49 -13.10
CA ASN A 278 -18.31 7.40 -14.25
C ASN A 278 -17.39 8.60 -13.96
N ASN A 279 -17.05 8.85 -12.70
CA ASN A 279 -16.07 9.86 -12.31
C ASN A 279 -14.63 9.31 -12.37
N PRO A 280 -13.59 10.16 -12.22
CA PRO A 280 -12.23 9.70 -12.02
C PRO A 280 -12.08 8.71 -10.86
N VAL A 281 -11.15 7.76 -10.99
CA VAL A 281 -10.88 6.71 -9.98
C VAL A 281 -9.39 6.62 -9.69
N ALA A 282 -8.99 6.59 -8.41
CA ALA A 282 -7.67 6.09 -8.01
C ALA A 282 -7.81 4.74 -7.32
N LEU A 283 -7.17 3.71 -7.87
CA LEU A 283 -7.00 2.41 -7.25
C LEU A 283 -5.57 2.29 -6.74
N ALA A 284 -5.38 2.18 -5.42
CA ALA A 284 -4.06 2.10 -4.80
C ALA A 284 -3.98 1.02 -3.72
N GLY A 285 -2.90 0.26 -3.70
CA GLY A 285 -2.78 -0.89 -2.79
C GLY A 285 -1.49 -1.68 -2.91
N ASP A 286 -1.22 -2.50 -1.89
CA ASP A 286 -0.31 -3.63 -1.96
C ASP A 286 -1.02 -4.79 -2.67
N LEU A 287 -0.65 -4.98 -3.93
CA LEU A 287 -1.26 -5.99 -4.80
C LEU A 287 -0.50 -7.31 -4.76
N ASN A 288 0.57 -7.41 -3.95
CA ASN A 288 1.35 -8.63 -3.79
C ASN A 288 1.83 -9.27 -5.11
N THR A 289 2.11 -8.46 -6.15
CA THR A 289 2.52 -8.90 -7.50
C THR A 289 3.99 -9.36 -7.56
N SER A 290 4.38 -10.31 -6.71
CA SER A 290 5.76 -10.82 -6.61
C SER A 290 6.10 -11.92 -7.63
N GLY A 291 5.14 -12.38 -8.43
CA GLY A 291 5.32 -13.40 -9.47
C GLY A 291 5.26 -14.85 -8.99
N ARG A 292 5.14 -15.11 -7.68
CA ARG A 292 4.89 -16.43 -7.05
C ARG A 292 4.22 -16.26 -5.69
N ASP A 293 3.70 -17.33 -5.09
CA ASP A 293 3.32 -17.36 -3.68
C ASP A 293 4.55 -17.00 -2.85
N ALA A 294 4.37 -16.22 -1.77
CA ALA A 294 5.42 -15.90 -0.82
C ALA A 294 5.98 -17.13 -0.04
N ILE A 295 5.62 -18.35 -0.44
CA ILE A 295 6.15 -19.61 0.06
C ILE A 295 7.47 -19.93 -0.70
N PRO A 296 8.59 -20.19 0.00
CA PRO A 296 9.88 -20.43 -0.65
C PRO A 296 9.84 -21.64 -1.58
N THR A 297 10.18 -21.41 -2.84
CA THR A 297 10.46 -22.48 -3.83
C THR A 297 11.90 -22.99 -3.76
N SER A 298 12.63 -22.74 -2.67
CA SER A 298 14.00 -23.24 -2.45
C SER A 298 13.98 -24.70 -2.00
N LEU A 299 13.75 -25.61 -2.95
CA LEU A 299 14.42 -26.92 -2.95
C LEU A 299 14.42 -27.57 -4.34
N ARG A 300 13.42 -27.29 -5.20
CA ARG A 300 13.40 -27.82 -6.57
C ARG A 300 14.32 -27.06 -7.54
N ARG A 301 14.60 -25.77 -7.29
CA ARG A 301 15.46 -24.94 -8.18
C ARG A 301 16.96 -25.04 -7.88
N GLU A 302 17.35 -25.27 -6.63
CA GLU A 302 18.76 -25.43 -6.26
C GLU A 302 19.33 -26.74 -6.82
N ILE A 303 18.55 -27.83 -6.81
CA ILE A 303 18.95 -29.14 -7.37
C ILE A 303 19.01 -29.09 -8.91
N LYS A 304 18.16 -28.28 -9.55
CA LYS A 304 18.16 -28.15 -11.02
C LYS A 304 19.25 -27.22 -11.56
N LYS A 305 19.91 -26.42 -10.72
CA LYS A 305 21.04 -25.57 -11.13
C LYS A 305 22.34 -26.34 -11.34
N GLN A 306 22.39 -27.64 -11.04
CA GLN A 306 23.53 -28.48 -11.38
C GLN A 306 23.55 -28.94 -12.84
N PHE A 307 22.44 -28.82 -13.59
CA PHE A 307 22.43 -29.07 -15.04
C PHE A 307 21.36 -28.23 -15.74
N SER A 308 21.78 -27.53 -16.79
CA SER A 308 21.01 -26.80 -17.83
C SER A 308 20.74 -25.30 -17.63
N SER A 309 21.13 -24.58 -18.69
CA SER A 309 20.91 -23.18 -19.01
C SER A 309 19.42 -22.80 -18.98
N VAL A 310 19.09 -21.68 -18.32
CA VAL A 310 17.71 -21.16 -18.29
C VAL A 310 17.50 -20.23 -19.50
N PRO A 311 16.46 -20.42 -20.33
CA PRO A 311 16.23 -19.61 -21.53
C PRO A 311 15.76 -18.18 -21.18
N LEU A 312 16.06 -17.23 -22.07
CA LEU A 312 15.66 -15.81 -22.03
C LEU A 312 14.15 -15.53 -22.17
N PHE A 313 13.28 -16.55 -22.24
CA PHE A 313 11.85 -16.44 -22.54
C PHE A 313 10.95 -17.05 -21.43
N ALA A 314 11.16 -16.68 -20.18
CA ALA A 314 10.21 -17.05 -19.12
C ALA A 314 9.00 -16.09 -19.15
N SER A 315 7.78 -16.64 -19.24
CA SER A 315 6.54 -15.88 -19.13
C SER A 315 6.48 -15.13 -17.78
N ASN A 316 6.07 -13.87 -17.79
CA ASN A 316 5.76 -13.14 -16.56
C ASN A 316 4.48 -13.75 -15.94
N PRO A 317 4.56 -14.40 -14.76
CA PRO A 317 3.40 -15.03 -14.14
C PRO A 317 2.27 -14.03 -13.82
N GLU A 318 2.60 -12.76 -13.63
CA GLU A 318 1.64 -11.68 -13.37
C GLU A 318 1.13 -11.01 -14.67
N SER A 319 1.53 -11.47 -15.85
CA SER A 319 1.11 -10.84 -17.12
C SER A 319 -0.42 -10.79 -17.28
N LYS A 320 -1.13 -11.81 -16.81
CA LYS A 320 -2.60 -11.82 -16.80
C LYS A 320 -3.17 -10.73 -15.90
N PHE A 321 -2.55 -10.46 -14.75
CA PHE A 321 -2.97 -9.40 -13.84
C PHE A 321 -2.96 -8.03 -14.52
N PHE A 322 -1.82 -7.64 -15.09
CA PHE A 322 -1.69 -6.34 -15.74
C PHE A 322 -2.44 -6.23 -17.06
N SER A 323 -2.56 -7.32 -17.84
CA SER A 323 -3.40 -7.30 -19.05
C SER A 323 -4.89 -7.18 -18.72
N THR A 324 -5.34 -7.77 -17.60
CA THR A 324 -6.73 -7.61 -17.13
C THR A 324 -7.02 -6.16 -16.76
N LEU A 325 -6.14 -5.48 -16.02
CA LEU A 325 -6.24 -4.04 -15.74
C LEU A 325 -6.19 -3.18 -17.01
N LYS A 326 -5.23 -3.42 -17.91
CA LYS A 326 -5.05 -2.63 -19.14
C LYS A 326 -6.24 -2.72 -20.08
N ASN A 327 -6.85 -3.90 -20.17
CA ASN A 327 -7.96 -4.16 -21.08
C ASN A 327 -9.32 -3.83 -20.46
N PHE A 328 -9.38 -3.60 -19.15
CA PHE A 328 -10.61 -3.21 -18.47
C PHE A 328 -11.15 -1.88 -19.00
N ARG A 329 -12.47 -1.81 -19.15
CA ARG A 329 -13.19 -0.58 -19.52
C ARG A 329 -14.33 -0.39 -18.54
N PHE A 330 -14.46 0.83 -18.07
CA PHE A 330 -15.59 1.29 -17.28
C PHE A 330 -16.83 1.42 -18.18
N SER A 331 -18.01 1.46 -17.58
CA SER A 331 -19.28 1.52 -18.32
C SER A 331 -19.44 2.82 -19.13
N ASP A 332 -18.75 3.89 -18.76
CA ASP A 332 -18.64 5.13 -19.53
C ASP A 332 -17.60 5.08 -20.67
N GLY A 333 -16.99 3.91 -20.92
CA GLY A 333 -15.93 3.72 -21.91
C GLY A 333 -14.54 4.14 -21.43
N GLY A 334 -14.42 4.72 -20.23
CA GLY A 334 -13.14 5.10 -19.64
C GLY A 334 -12.23 3.91 -19.36
N ALA A 335 -10.94 4.20 -19.16
CA ALA A 335 -9.92 3.20 -18.87
C ALA A 335 -8.91 3.73 -17.85
N PHE A 336 -8.18 2.83 -17.20
CA PHE A 336 -6.99 3.22 -16.46
C PHE A 336 -5.91 3.75 -17.41
N ASP A 337 -5.24 4.82 -16.99
CA ASP A 337 -4.14 5.45 -17.72
C ASP A 337 -2.88 4.59 -17.58
N PHE A 338 -2.47 4.01 -18.72
CA PHE A 338 -1.28 3.16 -18.85
C PHE A 338 -0.14 3.89 -19.59
N ARG A 339 -0.25 5.21 -19.77
CA ARG A 339 0.78 6.04 -20.42
C ARG A 339 2.04 6.16 -19.56
N GLY A 340 3.07 6.75 -20.16
CA GLY A 340 4.41 6.76 -19.61
C GLY A 340 5.36 7.57 -20.47
N GLU A 341 5.21 8.89 -20.40
CA GLU A 341 5.96 9.88 -21.17
C GLU A 341 7.14 10.41 -20.37
N SER A 342 8.23 10.75 -21.05
CA SER A 342 9.43 11.28 -20.39
C SER A 342 9.17 12.61 -19.69
N ALA A 343 8.34 13.47 -20.28
CA ALA A 343 8.01 14.78 -19.70
C ALA A 343 7.19 14.68 -18.41
N ARG A 344 6.59 13.50 -18.13
CA ARG A 344 5.62 13.29 -17.06
C ARG A 344 6.07 12.24 -16.04
N SER A 345 7.27 11.71 -16.21
CA SER A 345 7.90 10.80 -15.25
C SER A 345 9.05 11.51 -14.51
N ILE A 346 9.23 11.20 -13.23
CA ILE A 346 10.16 11.93 -12.34
C ILE A 346 11.63 11.90 -12.78
N ASN A 347 11.99 10.99 -13.68
CA ASN A 347 13.35 10.73 -14.10
C ASN A 347 13.44 10.53 -15.62
N GLY A 348 12.46 11.03 -16.38
CA GLY A 348 12.45 10.97 -17.84
C GLY A 348 12.29 9.58 -18.43
N ASN A 349 12.08 8.56 -17.59
CA ASN A 349 11.92 7.18 -18.03
C ASN A 349 10.56 6.99 -18.69
N ILE A 350 10.57 6.41 -19.89
CA ILE A 350 9.36 6.12 -20.67
C ILE A 350 8.82 4.72 -20.44
N GLY A 351 7.60 4.48 -20.93
CA GLY A 351 6.99 3.16 -21.05
C GLY A 351 5.83 2.96 -20.07
N THR A 352 5.02 1.94 -20.32
CA THR A 352 3.74 1.71 -19.63
C THR A 352 3.77 1.98 -18.12
N LEU A 353 2.83 2.82 -17.65
CA LEU A 353 2.67 3.25 -16.25
C LEU A 353 3.81 4.11 -15.68
N ALA A 354 4.72 4.66 -16.50
CA ALA A 354 5.80 5.51 -15.98
C ALA A 354 5.29 6.81 -15.33
N ASP A 355 4.13 7.29 -15.76
CA ASP A 355 3.55 8.54 -15.24
C ASP A 355 2.97 8.34 -13.83
N SER A 356 2.50 7.13 -13.51
CA SER A 356 1.87 6.78 -12.23
C SER A 356 2.76 6.00 -11.28
N ASN A 357 3.80 5.34 -11.79
CA ASN A 357 4.67 4.46 -11.01
C ASN A 357 6.12 4.61 -11.47
N GLN A 358 7.02 4.93 -10.54
CA GLN A 358 8.41 5.23 -10.88
C GLN A 358 9.09 4.07 -11.58
N ARG A 359 9.68 4.35 -12.75
CA ARG A 359 10.49 3.40 -13.52
C ARG A 359 11.97 3.58 -13.27
N GLU A 360 12.69 2.48 -13.38
CA GLU A 360 14.14 2.48 -13.62
C GLU A 360 14.38 2.33 -15.13
N ARG A 361 15.65 2.39 -15.56
CA ARG A 361 16.03 2.08 -16.96
C ARG A 361 15.46 0.74 -17.44
N ARG A 362 15.31 -0.23 -16.52
CA ARG A 362 14.66 -1.52 -16.78
C ARG A 362 13.71 -1.84 -15.63
N GLY A 363 12.42 -1.95 -15.93
CA GLY A 363 11.39 -2.27 -14.93
C GLY A 363 10.98 -1.07 -14.06
N PHE A 364 10.41 -1.38 -12.90
CA PHE A 364 9.94 -0.39 -11.92
C PHE A 364 10.88 -0.34 -10.73
N VAL A 365 10.98 0.84 -10.09
CA VAL A 365 11.65 0.96 -8.80
C VAL A 365 10.93 0.07 -7.79
N SER A 366 11.69 -0.72 -7.04
CA SER A 366 11.13 -1.61 -6.02
C SER A 366 10.44 -0.85 -4.90
N THR A 367 9.30 -1.37 -4.47
CA THR A 367 8.50 -0.79 -3.40
C THR A 367 8.58 -1.62 -2.12
N SER A 368 9.05 -2.87 -2.17
CA SER A 368 9.26 -3.69 -0.98
C SER A 368 10.68 -4.28 -0.98
N GLY A 369 11.28 -4.36 0.22
CA GLY A 369 12.61 -4.89 0.44
C GLY A 369 12.61 -5.94 1.55
N VAL A 370 12.89 -7.18 1.19
CA VAL A 370 12.95 -8.30 2.15
C VAL A 370 14.40 -8.74 2.32
N GLU A 371 14.95 -8.54 3.51
CA GLU A 371 16.33 -8.90 3.83
C GLU A 371 16.51 -10.42 3.78
N ARG A 372 17.58 -10.95 3.17
CA ARG A 372 17.83 -12.40 3.14
C ARG A 372 18.92 -12.86 4.09
N SER A 373 18.89 -14.14 4.50
CA SER A 373 19.92 -14.73 5.39
C SER A 373 21.35 -14.53 4.87
N PHE A 374 21.54 -14.50 3.55
CA PHE A 374 22.85 -14.41 2.90
C PHE A 374 23.27 -12.96 2.58
N GLY A 375 22.67 -11.96 3.24
CA GLY A 375 23.05 -10.55 3.08
C GLY A 375 22.55 -9.85 1.81
N PHE A 376 21.73 -10.52 0.99
CA PHE A 376 21.09 -9.92 -0.19
C PHE A 376 19.66 -9.48 0.13
N ILE A 377 19.27 -8.26 -0.20
CA ILE A 377 17.87 -7.82 -0.09
C ILE A 377 17.12 -8.21 -1.36
N GLY A 378 16.07 -9.02 -1.24
CA GLY A 378 15.12 -9.27 -2.32
C GLY A 378 14.24 -8.05 -2.52
N GLN A 379 14.31 -7.44 -3.70
CA GLN A 379 13.57 -6.23 -4.04
C GLN A 379 12.39 -6.57 -4.96
N PHE A 380 11.19 -6.11 -4.60
CA PHE A 380 9.95 -6.40 -5.32
C PHE A 380 9.16 -5.12 -5.58
N LYS A 381 8.38 -5.09 -6.67
CA LYS A 381 7.36 -4.07 -6.93
C LYS A 381 6.00 -4.67 -6.61
N LEU A 382 5.44 -4.32 -5.46
CA LEU A 382 4.18 -4.87 -4.94
C LEU A 382 3.08 -3.82 -4.86
N ASP A 383 3.48 -2.57 -4.71
CA ASP A 383 2.60 -1.44 -4.36
C ASP A 383 2.31 -0.63 -5.60
N TRP A 384 1.04 -0.43 -5.96
CA TRP A 384 0.67 0.21 -7.21
C TRP A 384 -0.37 1.29 -7.00
N ILE A 385 -0.29 2.32 -7.85
CA ILE A 385 -1.36 3.30 -8.06
C ILE A 385 -1.80 3.24 -9.52
N PHE A 386 -3.10 3.09 -9.76
CA PHE A 386 -3.74 3.15 -11.07
C PHE A 386 -4.79 4.26 -11.07
N ILE A 387 -4.75 5.10 -12.10
CA ILE A 387 -5.64 6.26 -12.22
C ILE A 387 -6.52 6.08 -13.45
N LYS A 388 -7.83 6.18 -13.28
CA LYS A 388 -8.79 6.40 -14.37
C LYS A 388 -9.04 7.92 -14.45
N PRO A 389 -8.51 8.62 -15.46
CA PRO A 389 -8.83 10.02 -15.70
C PRO A 389 -10.27 10.16 -16.25
N PRO A 390 -10.78 11.40 -16.46
CA PRO A 390 -12.03 11.63 -17.15
C PRO A 390 -12.04 10.97 -18.53
N VAL A 391 -13.23 10.55 -18.98
CA VAL A 391 -13.37 10.01 -20.33
C VAL A 391 -12.97 11.08 -21.35
N SER A 392 -12.11 10.68 -22.28
CA SER A 392 -11.73 11.48 -23.45
C SER A 392 -12.59 11.04 -24.64
N ASN A 393 -13.08 12.01 -25.41
CA ASN A 393 -13.79 11.74 -26.67
C ASN A 393 -12.83 11.72 -27.89
N GLU A 394 -11.53 11.89 -27.66
CA GLU A 394 -10.53 11.94 -28.72
C GLU A 394 -10.31 10.58 -29.39
N ALA A 395 -10.00 10.60 -30.69
CA ALA A 395 -9.90 9.39 -31.51
C ALA A 395 -8.63 8.56 -31.18
N SER A 396 -7.57 9.20 -30.69
CA SER A 396 -6.32 8.53 -30.35
C SER A 396 -5.86 8.80 -28.91
N VAL A 397 -5.26 7.80 -28.27
CA VAL A 397 -4.72 7.90 -26.90
C VAL A 397 -3.63 8.99 -26.77
N ALA A 398 -2.94 9.32 -27.86
CA ALA A 398 -1.92 10.37 -27.88
C ALA A 398 -2.53 11.78 -27.78
N GLU A 399 -3.79 11.95 -28.18
CA GLU A 399 -4.53 13.21 -28.11
C GLU A 399 -5.32 13.35 -26.81
N HIS A 400 -5.35 12.31 -25.97
CA HIS A 400 -6.05 12.37 -24.69
C HIS A 400 -5.44 13.44 -23.78
N SER A 401 -6.32 14.30 -23.25
CA SER A 401 -6.00 15.27 -22.21
C SER A 401 -5.21 14.64 -21.06
N TYR A 402 -4.28 15.41 -20.50
CA TYR A 402 -3.56 15.07 -19.27
C TYR A 402 -4.19 15.67 -18.02
N ARG A 403 -5.31 16.38 -18.16
CA ARG A 403 -6.13 16.81 -17.03
C ARG A 403 -6.53 15.60 -16.19
N PHE A 404 -6.11 15.61 -14.93
CA PHE A 404 -6.35 14.58 -13.93
C PHE A 404 -5.77 13.19 -14.29
N SER A 405 -4.86 13.13 -15.25
CA SER A 405 -4.01 11.98 -15.51
C SER A 405 -2.82 11.96 -14.57
N PRO A 406 -2.25 10.78 -14.29
CA PRO A 406 -1.12 10.65 -13.37
C PRO A 406 0.10 11.40 -13.90
N HIS A 407 0.82 12.06 -12.99
CA HIS A 407 2.13 12.66 -13.25
C HIS A 407 3.08 12.33 -12.11
N PHE A 408 4.34 12.22 -12.49
CA PHE A 408 5.48 12.11 -11.58
C PHE A 408 5.25 11.05 -10.51
N GLY A 409 4.89 9.83 -10.91
CA GLY A 409 4.92 8.67 -10.02
C GLY A 409 6.29 8.51 -9.36
N ARG A 410 6.37 8.59 -8.02
CA ARG A 410 7.63 8.48 -7.26
C ARG A 410 7.56 7.38 -6.22
N THR A 411 8.66 6.66 -6.03
CA THR A 411 8.87 5.74 -4.90
C THR A 411 9.86 6.36 -3.92
N LEU A 412 9.43 6.63 -2.69
CA LEU A 412 10.17 7.41 -1.70
C LEU A 412 11.14 6.54 -0.87
N LYS A 413 12.05 5.86 -1.56
CA LYS A 413 12.99 4.91 -0.96
C LYS A 413 14.02 5.58 -0.03
N ALA A 414 14.45 6.81 -0.35
CA ALA A 414 15.45 7.49 0.47
C ALA A 414 14.88 7.77 1.87
N LEU A 415 13.64 8.28 1.94
CA LEU A 415 12.94 8.52 3.19
C LEU A 415 12.75 7.24 4.00
N ASN A 416 12.26 6.16 3.37
CA ASN A 416 11.96 4.93 4.11
C ASN A 416 13.19 4.30 4.78
N TYR A 417 14.36 4.40 4.16
CA TYR A 417 15.62 3.86 4.68
C TYR A 417 16.52 4.92 5.34
N SER A 418 15.95 6.07 5.74
CA SER A 418 16.72 7.20 6.28
C SER A 418 17.03 7.11 7.78
N ILE A 419 16.27 6.30 8.51
CA ILE A 419 16.46 6.04 9.94
C ILE A 419 17.19 4.72 10.17
N GLU A 420 17.53 4.40 11.43
CA GLU A 420 18.10 3.09 11.76
C GLU A 420 17.13 1.96 11.34
N GLY A 421 17.62 1.01 10.54
CA GLY A 421 16.75 0.02 9.91
C GLY A 421 15.97 0.60 8.73
N ARG A 422 14.67 0.82 8.92
CA ARG A 422 13.72 1.40 7.95
C ARG A 422 12.41 1.75 8.66
N ILE A 423 11.58 2.60 8.06
CA ILE A 423 10.25 2.95 8.61
C ILE A 423 9.24 1.83 8.37
N SER A 424 9.23 1.24 7.16
CA SER A 424 8.36 0.12 6.77
C SER A 424 9.08 -0.83 5.80
N ASP A 425 8.70 -2.10 5.74
CA ASP A 425 9.14 -3.03 4.69
C ASP A 425 8.61 -2.68 3.29
N HIS A 426 7.77 -1.65 3.19
CA HIS A 426 7.33 -1.01 1.96
C HIS A 426 7.73 0.48 1.89
N ASN A 427 8.02 0.96 0.69
CA ASN A 427 8.34 2.35 0.39
C ASN A 427 7.04 3.12 0.05
N PRO A 428 6.88 4.37 0.51
CA PRO A 428 5.76 5.20 0.09
C PRO A 428 5.82 5.45 -1.43
N VAL A 429 4.65 5.54 -2.06
CA VAL A 429 4.51 5.87 -3.48
C VAL A 429 3.59 7.08 -3.63
N THR A 430 3.93 8.03 -4.50
CA THR A 430 3.14 9.25 -4.74
C THR A 430 2.79 9.40 -6.21
N VAL A 431 1.68 10.07 -6.50
CA VAL A 431 1.31 10.52 -7.85
C VAL A 431 0.54 11.84 -7.78
N ASP A 432 0.76 12.70 -8.77
CA ASP A 432 0.14 14.03 -8.87
C ASP A 432 -0.93 14.05 -9.97
N LEU A 433 -2.11 14.60 -9.67
CA LEU A 433 -3.27 14.65 -10.57
C LEU A 433 -3.66 16.11 -10.86
N PRO A 434 -3.28 16.71 -12.00
CA PRO A 434 -3.54 18.12 -12.28
C PRO A 434 -5.03 18.41 -12.47
N PHE A 435 -5.50 19.53 -11.92
CA PHE A 435 -6.90 19.95 -12.08
C PHE A 435 -7.20 20.52 -13.46
N THR A 436 -6.18 21.01 -14.17
CA THR A 436 -6.24 21.58 -15.52
C THR A 436 -5.28 20.85 -16.46
N GLU A 437 -5.29 21.18 -17.75
CA GLU A 437 -4.29 20.65 -18.68
C GLU A 437 -2.89 21.17 -18.32
N PRO A 438 -1.92 20.27 -18.02
CA PRO A 438 -0.56 20.68 -17.66
C PRO A 438 0.20 21.21 -18.88
N ARG A 439 0.98 22.28 -18.69
CA ARG A 439 1.85 22.92 -19.68
C ARG A 439 3.26 22.34 -19.63
N LEU A 440 3.36 21.03 -19.80
CA LEU A 440 4.63 20.32 -19.93
C LEU A 440 4.94 20.11 -21.42
N HIS A 441 6.20 20.33 -21.81
CA HIS A 441 6.69 20.22 -23.19
C HIS A 441 7.55 18.96 -23.38
#